data_AF-A0A2X3C446-F1
#
_entry.id   AF-A0A2X3C446-F1
#
_cell.length_a   1.000
_cell.length_b   1.000
_cell.length_c   1.000
_cell.angle_alpha   90.00
_cell.angle_beta   90.00
_cell.angle_gamma   90.00
#
_symmetry.space_group_name_H-M   'P 1'
#
loop_
_entity.id
_entity.type
_entity.pdbx_description
1 polymer ?
#
loop_
_entity_poly.entity_id
_entity_poly.type
_entity_poly.pdbx_seq_one_letter_code
_entity_poly.pdbx_strand_id
1 'polypeptide(L)'
;MPLNLDIFMKNLVRRTSSFTREQGKKLIQEAYVKDVKGKSIDGIYHIYGSVLNDDKNWDYNTHIKINMQNSDIMGTNCSCETFKENSKHIKIYVCKHISATNDVFYSLAKKKMQKNKLKSNNKPKLVKEKNEEHKGKEKRFLSLDINIKHMVKEGITLFNCEFRIGVGNLNLILDLKDFLYKNSLKKPLKFNDGFTYNPLKDEFLDEDKRVLQFVASHKDMISGRYLRLKQNNLKDFVKLVDEKKKINFNFNSINYEVKVKKENVPVALTLKEGKEGFVLSHHKKFPVILNNSGDVMFFDRNLYLPRKRQLEYYIPIHKLFLKNNTITYKKSLENLRSLLEELKNISKNIVLDENIRVFKEKLMKTTFNLYKNKEKIYCNVKIDYCGYIIDLIRDEKDNSFLRDLKSEKYIEFQLERFKFIKREEDFCFIGSEEEIYELFSKGIKRLRELGEVLLSEELKEFKVLDSSLISSELIELSNFYKLKFDFGDFELRELRESIEAMKRGDRFYRTKKVYLDLEDPGIVNFLNLLDDLGLENIKDNEVYIDKSKVLYIQEKLKDRNLSFRIC
;
A
#
# COMPACT_ATOMS: atom_id res chain seq x y z
N MET A 1 4.64 5.08 39.78
CA MET A 1 5.13 4.56 38.48
C MET A 1 5.07 5.69 37.46
N PRO A 2 6.10 5.89 36.61
CA PRO A 2 6.01 6.89 35.54
C PRO A 2 4.98 6.46 34.48
N LEU A 3 4.27 7.44 33.90
CA LEU A 3 3.32 7.22 32.80
C LEU A 3 4.00 6.41 31.68
N ASN A 4 3.43 5.26 31.30
CA ASN A 4 3.91 4.47 30.19
C ASN A 4 3.32 5.02 28.89
N LEU A 5 4.14 5.80 28.16
CA LEU A 5 3.71 6.50 26.94
C LEU A 5 3.21 5.54 25.84
N ASP A 6 3.78 4.34 25.72
CA ASP A 6 3.39 3.41 24.66
C ASP A 6 2.05 2.71 24.97
N ILE A 7 1.80 2.38 26.25
CA ILE A 7 0.49 1.87 26.71
C ILE A 7 -0.58 2.96 26.56
N PHE A 8 -0.27 4.19 26.98
CA PHE A 8 -1.15 5.34 26.81
C PHE A 8 -1.58 5.54 25.34
N MET A 9 -0.62 5.55 24.40
CA MET A 9 -0.94 5.70 22.98
C MET A 9 -1.84 4.59 22.46
N LYS A 10 -1.57 3.34 22.86
CA LYS A 10 -2.40 2.21 22.47
C LYS A 10 -3.83 2.36 23.00
N ASN A 11 -3.98 2.83 24.23
CA ASN A 11 -5.29 3.06 24.86
C ASN A 11 -6.07 4.19 24.20
N LEU A 12 -5.40 5.26 23.76
CA LEU A 12 -6.06 6.35 23.03
C LEU A 12 -6.47 5.92 21.62
N VAL A 13 -5.58 5.24 20.90
CA VAL A 13 -5.84 4.77 19.53
C VAL A 13 -7.03 3.82 19.49
N ARG A 14 -7.19 2.94 20.49
CA ARG A 14 -8.35 2.03 20.61
C ARG A 14 -9.69 2.75 20.77
N ARG A 15 -9.68 4.01 21.22
CA ARG A 15 -10.88 4.84 21.44
C ARG A 15 -11.12 5.83 20.30
N THR A 16 -10.40 5.69 19.19
CA THR A 16 -10.48 6.57 18.01
C THR A 16 -10.69 5.77 16.73
N SER A 17 -11.55 6.26 15.82
CA SER A 17 -11.68 5.69 14.48
C SER A 17 -10.44 5.97 13.62
N SER A 18 -10.24 5.22 12.53
CA SER A 18 -9.22 5.53 11.51
C SER A 18 -9.44 6.92 10.89
N PHE A 19 -10.68 7.25 10.54
CA PHE A 19 -11.08 8.53 9.95
C PHE A 19 -10.71 9.72 10.85
N THR A 20 -11.06 9.68 12.14
CA THR A 20 -10.76 10.76 13.09
C THR A 20 -9.25 10.95 13.30
N ARG A 21 -8.49 9.85 13.29
CA ARG A 21 -7.01 9.92 13.36
C ARG A 21 -6.41 10.54 12.11
N GLU A 22 -6.95 10.25 10.93
CA GLU A 22 -6.49 10.86 9.68
C GLU A 22 -6.76 12.37 9.67
N GLN A 23 -7.96 12.79 10.08
CA GLN A 23 -8.27 14.21 10.25
C GLN A 23 -7.36 14.89 11.27
N GLY A 24 -7.07 14.24 12.39
CA GLY A 24 -6.10 14.74 13.38
C GLY A 24 -4.69 14.92 12.79
N LYS A 25 -4.24 14.00 11.94
CA LYS A 25 -2.95 14.12 11.23
C LYS A 25 -2.92 15.28 10.24
N LYS A 26 -4.02 15.53 9.52
CA LYS A 26 -4.12 16.69 8.61
C LYS A 26 -3.92 18.01 9.36
N LEU A 27 -4.56 18.17 10.52
CA LEU A 27 -4.37 19.33 11.40
C LEU A 27 -2.91 19.52 11.83
N ILE A 28 -2.16 18.43 12.06
CA ILE A 28 -0.73 18.51 12.39
C ILE A 28 0.11 18.92 11.18
N GLN A 29 -0.15 18.34 10.00
CA GLN A 29 0.58 18.63 8.77
C GLN A 29 0.41 20.08 8.32
N GLU A 30 -0.77 20.64 8.52
CA GLU A 30 -1.10 22.02 8.17
C GLU A 30 -0.68 23.02 9.25
N ALA A 31 -0.06 22.55 10.34
CA ALA A 31 0.44 23.32 11.49
C ALA A 31 -0.66 24.03 12.33
N TYR A 32 -1.81 23.38 12.51
CA TYR A 32 -2.95 23.95 13.24
C TYR A 32 -2.83 23.78 14.76
N VAL A 33 -2.00 22.85 15.24
CA VAL A 33 -1.77 22.64 16.68
C VAL A 33 -0.70 23.61 17.18
N LYS A 34 -1.09 24.56 18.05
CA LYS A 34 -0.20 25.65 18.50
C LYS A 34 0.57 25.33 19.78
N ASP A 35 -0.15 24.91 20.82
CA ASP A 35 0.42 24.70 22.16
C ASP A 35 -0.05 23.37 22.72
N VAL A 36 0.86 22.60 23.30
CA VAL A 36 0.57 21.32 23.94
C VAL A 36 1.40 21.20 25.21
N LYS A 37 0.71 21.11 26.36
CA LYS A 37 1.32 21.12 27.69
C LYS A 37 0.83 19.94 28.52
N GLY A 38 1.74 19.34 29.29
CA GLY A 38 1.44 18.24 30.21
C GLY A 38 1.74 18.62 31.65
N LYS A 39 0.85 18.25 32.60
CA LYS A 39 1.04 18.45 34.05
C LYS A 39 0.54 17.23 34.81
N SER A 40 1.29 16.77 35.81
CA SER A 40 0.84 15.75 36.76
C SER A 40 0.25 16.42 38.00
N ILE A 41 -0.95 15.98 38.43
CA ILE A 41 -1.65 16.46 39.63
C ILE A 41 -2.33 15.22 40.26
N ASP A 42 -2.05 14.95 41.53
CA ASP A 42 -2.74 13.91 42.34
C ASP A 42 -2.83 12.53 41.67
N GLY A 43 -1.74 12.07 41.03
CA GLY A 43 -1.68 10.76 40.36
C GLY A 43 -2.37 10.72 38.99
N ILE A 44 -2.89 11.85 38.50
CA ILE A 44 -3.48 12.02 37.17
C ILE A 44 -2.56 12.89 36.31
N TYR A 45 -2.27 12.41 35.10
CA TYR A 45 -1.54 13.19 34.11
C TYR A 45 -2.52 13.91 33.19
N HIS A 46 -2.44 15.24 33.15
CA HIS A 46 -3.27 16.12 32.35
C HIS A 46 -2.50 16.61 31.14
N ILE A 47 -3.08 16.49 29.94
CA ILE A 47 -2.56 17.07 28.70
C ILE A 47 -3.55 18.11 28.21
N TYR A 48 -3.08 19.34 28.00
CA TYR A 48 -3.85 20.44 27.43
C TYR A 48 -3.30 20.77 26.05
N GLY A 49 -4.17 21.12 25.11
CA GLY A 49 -3.75 21.58 23.79
C GLY A 49 -4.67 22.64 23.19
N SER A 50 -4.09 23.53 22.39
CA SER A 50 -4.81 24.53 21.58
C SER A 50 -4.65 24.19 20.10
N VAL A 51 -5.78 24.10 19.38
CA VAL A 51 -5.85 23.72 17.96
C VAL A 51 -6.68 24.74 17.19
N LEU A 52 -6.11 25.34 16.15
CA LEU A 52 -6.78 26.30 15.28
C LEU A 52 -8.03 25.71 14.62
N ASN A 53 -9.05 26.55 14.46
CA ASN A 53 -10.18 26.24 13.58
C ASN A 53 -9.79 26.36 12.09
N ASP A 54 -10.70 25.94 11.21
CA ASP A 54 -10.45 25.86 9.77
C ASP A 54 -10.06 27.23 9.15
N ASP A 55 -10.62 28.33 9.67
CA ASP A 55 -10.34 29.72 9.25
C ASP A 55 -9.14 30.37 9.96
N LYS A 56 -8.46 29.65 10.87
CA LYS A 56 -7.31 30.10 11.67
C LYS A 56 -7.53 31.37 12.50
N ASN A 57 -8.77 31.70 12.85
CA ASN A 57 -9.14 32.92 13.57
C ASN A 57 -9.46 32.69 15.05
N TRP A 58 -9.68 31.46 15.51
CA TRP A 58 -9.77 31.10 16.94
C TRP A 58 -9.32 29.66 17.20
N ASP A 59 -9.19 29.30 18.49
CA ASP A 59 -8.62 28.03 18.93
C ASP A 59 -9.64 27.14 19.66
N TYR A 60 -9.67 25.86 19.30
CA TYR A 60 -10.28 24.80 20.09
C TYR A 60 -9.34 24.35 21.22
N ASN A 61 -9.85 24.38 22.44
CA ASN A 61 -9.14 23.89 23.62
C ASN A 61 -9.42 22.40 23.80
N THR A 62 -8.38 21.63 24.11
CA THR A 62 -8.43 20.18 24.32
C THR A 62 -7.83 19.82 25.67
N HIS A 63 -8.36 18.77 26.30
CA HIS A 63 -7.89 18.23 27.57
C HIS A 63 -7.97 16.70 27.57
N ILE A 64 -6.93 16.03 28.07
CA ILE A 64 -6.87 14.58 28.26
C ILE A 64 -6.42 14.30 29.70
N LYS A 65 -7.15 13.45 30.41
CA LYS A 65 -6.83 12.99 31.78
C LYS A 65 -6.42 11.52 31.74
N ILE A 66 -5.27 11.20 32.32
CA ILE A 66 -4.68 9.85 32.26
C ILE A 66 -4.34 9.38 33.67
N ASN A 67 -4.72 8.16 34.02
CA ASN A 67 -4.29 7.54 35.27
C ASN A 67 -2.81 7.14 35.15
N MET A 68 -1.95 7.66 36.03
CA MET A 68 -0.51 7.40 35.94
C MET A 68 -0.08 5.97 36.33
N GLN A 69 -0.91 5.22 37.05
CA GLN A 69 -0.59 3.86 37.47
C GLN A 69 -0.77 2.86 36.33
N ASN A 70 -1.90 2.92 35.61
CA ASN A 70 -2.23 1.97 34.55
C ASN A 70 -2.19 2.58 33.12
N SER A 71 -1.92 3.87 32.99
CA SER A 71 -1.88 4.60 31.71
C SER A 71 -3.20 4.54 30.93
N ASP A 72 -4.33 4.32 31.60
CA ASP A 72 -5.67 4.38 31.00
C ASP A 72 -6.21 5.82 30.97
N ILE A 73 -7.08 6.09 30.00
CA ILE A 73 -7.69 7.40 29.81
C ILE A 73 -8.89 7.52 30.72
N MET A 74 -8.82 8.45 31.67
CA MET A 74 -9.90 8.72 32.62
C MET A 74 -10.96 9.67 32.04
N GLY A 75 -10.57 10.52 31.10
CA GLY A 75 -11.49 11.45 30.47
C GLY A 75 -10.83 12.34 29.43
N THR A 76 -11.66 12.91 28.57
CA THR A 76 -11.27 13.83 27.50
C THR A 76 -12.24 15.01 27.48
N ASN A 77 -11.78 16.16 27.01
CA ASN A 77 -12.63 17.31 26.76
C ASN A 77 -12.15 18.10 25.54
N CYS A 78 -13.07 18.65 24.76
CA CYS A 78 -12.74 19.59 23.70
C CYS A 78 -13.85 20.62 23.50
N SER A 79 -13.49 21.87 23.19
CA SER A 79 -14.46 22.95 22.94
C SER A 79 -15.12 22.90 21.56
N CYS A 80 -14.80 21.91 20.70
CA CYS A 80 -15.41 21.79 19.37
C CYS A 80 -16.81 21.18 19.44
N GLU A 81 -17.67 21.57 18.50
CA GLU A 81 -19.09 21.16 18.50
C GLU A 81 -19.26 19.65 18.38
N THR A 82 -18.48 19.02 17.50
CA THR A 82 -18.44 17.56 17.37
C THR A 82 -18.15 16.86 18.69
N PHE A 83 -17.28 17.43 19.54
CA PHE A 83 -17.02 16.87 20.85
C PHE A 83 -18.23 17.03 21.77
N LYS A 84 -18.79 18.24 21.86
CA LYS A 84 -19.96 18.53 22.71
C LYS A 84 -21.17 17.66 22.40
N GLU A 85 -21.39 17.35 21.12
CA GLU A 85 -22.48 16.47 20.68
C GLU A 85 -22.20 15.02 21.05
N ASN A 86 -21.04 14.48 20.68
CA ASN A 86 -20.74 13.06 20.84
C ASN A 86 -20.40 12.67 22.29
N SER A 87 -19.86 13.59 23.11
CA SER A 87 -19.54 13.31 24.52
C SER A 87 -20.78 13.07 25.38
N LYS A 88 -21.98 13.44 24.89
CA LYS A 88 -23.26 13.11 25.55
C LYS A 88 -23.57 11.61 25.52
N HIS A 89 -23.09 10.92 24.49
CA HIS A 89 -23.39 9.49 24.24
C HIS A 89 -22.17 8.59 24.47
N ILE A 90 -20.95 9.14 24.35
CA ILE A 90 -19.70 8.40 24.47
C ILE A 90 -18.86 8.99 25.62
N LYS A 91 -18.77 8.24 26.72
CA LYS A 91 -18.11 8.68 27.98
C LYS A 91 -16.67 9.18 27.81
N ILE A 92 -15.90 8.56 26.91
CA ILE A 92 -14.53 8.97 26.56
C ILE A 92 -14.46 9.13 25.04
N TYR A 93 -15.02 10.23 24.55
CA TYR A 93 -14.99 10.54 23.12
C TYR A 93 -13.68 11.21 22.73
N VAL A 94 -13.17 10.91 21.54
CA VAL A 94 -11.95 11.51 21.02
C VAL A 94 -12.23 12.09 19.64
N CYS A 95 -12.27 13.42 19.54
CA CYS A 95 -12.45 14.14 18.28
C CYS A 95 -11.11 14.36 17.54
N LYS A 96 -11.16 14.91 16.31
CA LYS A 96 -9.96 15.19 15.50
C LYS A 96 -8.94 16.06 16.25
N HIS A 97 -9.39 17.04 17.04
CA HIS A 97 -8.52 17.93 17.81
C HIS A 97 -7.82 17.21 18.98
N ILE A 98 -8.54 16.37 19.73
CA ILE A 98 -7.94 15.59 20.84
C ILE A 98 -6.92 14.59 20.28
N SER A 99 -7.23 13.96 19.15
CA SER A 99 -6.29 13.08 18.46
C SER A 99 -5.03 13.82 18.04
N ALA A 100 -5.17 15.03 17.48
CA ALA A 100 -4.03 15.86 17.07
C ALA A 100 -3.17 16.30 18.28
N THR A 101 -3.79 16.79 19.35
CA THR A 101 -3.11 17.15 20.61
C THR A 101 -2.34 15.97 21.19
N ASN A 102 -2.95 14.78 21.19
CA ASN A 102 -2.30 13.56 21.66
C ASN A 102 -1.04 13.21 20.86
N ASP A 103 -1.13 13.19 19.54
CA ASP A 103 -0.01 12.82 18.67
C ASP A 103 1.17 13.81 18.80
N VAL A 104 0.86 15.11 18.92
CA VAL A 104 1.86 16.15 19.19
C VAL A 104 2.47 15.95 20.58
N PHE A 105 1.65 15.74 21.62
CA PHE A 105 2.14 15.47 22.98
C PHE A 105 3.08 14.26 23.00
N TYR A 106 2.69 13.15 22.39
CA TYR A 106 3.47 11.93 22.36
C TYR A 106 4.81 12.12 21.64
N SER A 107 4.82 12.84 20.51
CA SER A 107 6.04 13.21 19.78
C SER A 107 6.97 14.07 20.65
N LEU A 108 6.44 15.08 21.34
CA LEU A 108 7.19 15.93 22.26
C LEU A 108 7.73 15.13 23.45
N ALA A 109 6.93 14.24 24.03
CA ALA A 109 7.28 13.40 25.16
C ALA A 109 8.38 12.39 24.78
N LYS A 110 8.30 11.73 23.61
CA LYS A 110 9.36 10.86 23.10
C LYS A 110 10.67 11.61 22.85
N LYS A 111 10.61 12.81 22.25
CA LYS A 111 11.79 13.68 22.09
C LYS A 111 12.40 14.09 23.43
N LYS A 112 11.55 14.39 24.43
CA LYS A 112 12.00 14.76 25.79
C LYS A 112 12.58 13.57 26.55
N MET A 113 12.03 12.36 26.40
CA MET A 113 12.61 11.14 26.97
C MET A 113 13.95 10.76 26.33
N GLN A 114 14.11 10.95 25.02
CA GLN A 114 15.40 10.78 24.35
C GLN A 114 16.43 11.81 24.86
N LYS A 115 16.04 13.09 25.00
CA LYS A 115 16.87 14.13 25.62
C LYS A 115 17.16 13.88 27.11
N ASN A 116 16.23 13.28 27.86
CA ASN A 116 16.42 12.98 29.28
C ASN A 116 17.26 11.72 29.51
N LYS A 117 17.26 10.72 28.62
CA LYS A 117 18.27 9.65 28.60
C LYS A 117 19.68 10.20 28.33
N LEU A 118 19.79 11.26 27.52
CA LEU A 118 21.04 12.00 27.30
C LEU A 118 21.44 12.87 28.51
N LYS A 119 20.48 13.37 29.30
CA LYS A 119 20.72 14.18 30.52
C LYS A 119 20.85 13.37 31.81
N SER A 120 20.32 12.15 31.91
CA SER A 120 20.49 11.29 33.09
C SER A 120 21.92 10.75 33.22
N ASN A 121 22.72 10.86 32.17
CA ASN A 121 24.18 10.66 32.21
C ASN A 121 24.95 11.92 32.67
N ASN A 122 24.27 13.04 32.94
CA ASN A 122 24.89 14.28 33.39
C ASN A 122 24.04 14.97 34.48
N LYS A 123 24.29 14.60 35.74
CA LYS A 123 24.20 15.56 36.86
C LYS A 123 25.52 15.58 37.62
N PRO A 124 26.08 16.78 37.91
CA PRO A 124 27.37 16.93 38.56
C PRO A 124 27.23 16.65 40.06
N LYS A 125 28.00 15.70 40.60
CA LYS A 125 28.30 15.66 42.03
C LYS A 125 29.70 16.22 42.24
N LEU A 126 29.74 17.43 42.79
CA LEU A 126 30.88 17.92 43.56
C LEU A 126 31.05 17.01 44.77
N VAL A 127 32.09 16.16 44.76
CA VAL A 127 32.74 15.66 45.98
C VAL A 127 34.24 15.57 45.70
N LYS A 128 35.01 16.33 46.47
CA LYS A 128 36.44 16.14 46.64
C LYS A 128 36.66 14.78 47.29
N GLU A 129 37.53 13.94 46.74
CA GLU A 129 38.75 13.49 47.44
C GLU A 129 39.49 12.42 46.65
N LYS A 130 40.79 12.41 46.95
CA LYS A 130 41.84 11.53 46.45
C LYS A 130 41.44 10.06 46.58
N ASN A 131 41.75 9.25 45.56
CA ASN A 131 42.46 8.00 45.75
C ASN A 131 43.03 7.54 44.41
N GLU A 132 44.28 7.13 44.48
CA GLU A 132 45.12 6.69 43.38
C GLU A 132 44.73 5.29 42.89
N GLU A 133 45.17 5.01 41.67
CA GLU A 133 45.28 3.70 41.05
C GLU A 133 43.97 2.92 40.80
N HIS A 134 43.47 3.06 39.55
CA HIS A 134 43.11 1.99 38.60
C HIS A 134 42.31 2.64 37.44
N LYS A 135 43.00 3.30 36.48
CA LYS A 135 42.36 3.96 35.32
C LYS A 135 42.11 2.98 34.17
N GLY A 136 40.93 2.37 34.13
CA GLY A 136 40.31 2.00 32.86
C GLY A 136 40.08 3.28 32.05
N LYS A 137 40.74 3.44 30.90
CA LYS A 137 40.64 4.66 30.07
C LYS A 137 39.21 4.81 29.54
N GLU A 138 38.44 5.77 30.07
CA GLU A 138 37.23 6.23 29.40
C GLU A 138 37.61 6.72 27.99
N LYS A 139 37.00 6.09 26.97
CA LYS A 139 37.22 6.48 25.58
C LYS A 139 36.33 7.68 25.23
N ARG A 140 36.90 8.66 24.56
CA ARG A 140 36.23 9.87 24.05
C ARG A 140 35.81 9.64 22.60
N PHE A 141 34.52 9.70 22.30
CA PHE A 141 34.03 9.52 20.94
C PHE A 141 34.18 10.79 20.10
N LEU A 142 34.76 10.66 18.91
CA LEU A 142 34.94 11.74 17.94
C LEU A 142 33.91 11.66 16.82
N SER A 143 33.47 12.83 16.36
CA SER A 143 32.70 12.98 15.13
C SER A 143 33.64 13.19 13.95
N LEU A 144 33.32 12.59 12.80
CA LEU A 144 33.93 12.90 11.50
C LEU A 144 32.97 13.76 10.68
N ASP A 145 33.40 14.90 10.15
CA ASP A 145 32.64 15.62 9.10
C ASP A 145 33.34 15.44 7.75
N ILE A 146 32.54 15.33 6.71
CA ILE A 146 33.00 15.03 5.34
C ILE A 146 32.54 16.16 4.44
N ASN A 147 33.47 16.80 3.77
CA ASN A 147 33.21 17.78 2.72
C ASN A 147 33.72 17.24 1.39
N ILE A 148 32.86 17.17 0.38
CA ILE A 148 33.18 16.71 -0.96
C ILE A 148 33.01 17.89 -1.92
N LYS A 149 34.09 18.28 -2.61
CA LYS A 149 34.06 19.32 -3.64
C LYS A 149 34.15 18.70 -5.04
N HIS A 150 33.09 18.86 -5.82
CA HIS A 150 33.08 18.54 -7.25
C HIS A 150 33.89 19.58 -8.03
N MET A 151 34.79 19.11 -8.89
CA MET A 151 35.61 19.96 -9.75
C MET A 151 35.73 19.33 -11.13
N VAL A 152 35.66 20.17 -12.17
CA VAL A 152 35.96 19.78 -13.54
C VAL A 152 37.19 20.56 -13.97
N LYS A 153 38.26 19.86 -14.34
CA LYS A 153 39.50 20.47 -14.86
C LYS A 153 39.89 19.75 -16.14
N GLU A 154 40.02 20.49 -17.24
CA GLU A 154 40.44 19.95 -18.55
C GLU A 154 39.58 18.75 -18.99
N GLY A 155 38.27 18.80 -18.74
CA GLY A 155 37.32 17.71 -19.04
C GLY A 155 37.34 16.55 -18.04
N ILE A 156 38.29 16.52 -17.10
CA ILE A 156 38.38 15.48 -16.07
C ILE A 156 37.57 15.91 -14.84
N THR A 157 36.60 15.08 -14.47
CA THR A 157 35.81 15.27 -13.24
C THR A 157 36.49 14.63 -12.04
N LEU A 158 36.70 15.42 -10.99
CA LEU A 158 37.35 15.03 -9.74
C LEU A 158 36.50 15.44 -8.53
N PHE A 159 36.64 14.67 -7.45
CA PHE A 159 35.99 14.95 -6.17
C PHE A 159 37.05 15.05 -5.08
N ASN A 160 37.24 16.26 -4.55
CA ASN A 160 38.15 16.48 -3.42
C ASN A 160 37.39 16.29 -2.11
N CYS A 161 37.73 15.24 -1.38
CA CYS A 161 37.18 14.96 -0.06
C CYS A 161 38.09 15.53 1.03
N GLU A 162 37.52 16.33 1.93
CA GLU A 162 38.17 16.95 3.09
C GLU A 162 37.46 16.47 4.36
N PHE A 163 38.22 16.31 5.44
CA PHE A 163 37.74 15.71 6.69
C PHE A 163 38.02 16.60 7.89
N ARG A 164 37.02 16.74 8.78
CA ARG A 164 37.19 17.41 10.09
C ARG A 164 36.84 16.45 11.22
N ILE A 165 37.57 16.53 12.33
CA ILE A 165 37.35 15.66 13.49
C ILE A 165 37.28 16.45 14.81
N GLY A 166 36.51 15.97 15.78
CA GLY A 166 36.45 16.57 17.10
C GLY A 166 35.24 16.17 17.94
N VAL A 167 35.12 16.81 19.10
CA VAL A 167 33.98 16.67 20.03
C VAL A 167 33.21 18.00 20.04
N GLY A 168 32.09 18.04 19.32
CA GLY A 168 31.33 19.28 19.10
C GLY A 168 32.01 20.23 18.12
N ASN A 169 33.15 20.81 18.51
CA ASN A 169 33.97 21.66 17.65
C ASN A 169 34.90 20.79 16.78
N LEU A 170 34.74 20.90 15.46
CA LEU A 170 35.44 20.08 14.49
C LEU A 170 36.68 20.79 13.93
N ASN A 171 37.80 20.08 13.89
CA ASN A 171 39.09 20.58 13.47
C ASN A 171 39.49 19.94 12.14
N LEU A 172 39.96 20.76 11.20
CA LEU A 172 40.38 20.32 9.88
C LEU A 172 41.65 19.48 9.94
N ILE A 173 41.65 18.33 9.26
CA ILE A 173 42.87 17.55 9.02
C ILE A 173 43.65 18.22 7.89
N LEU A 174 44.76 18.89 8.22
CA LEU A 174 45.60 19.62 7.26
C LEU A 174 46.49 18.69 6.42
N ASP A 175 46.89 17.54 6.97
CA ASP A 175 47.65 16.51 6.28
C ASP A 175 47.06 15.12 6.61
N LEU A 176 46.40 14.52 5.61
CA LEU A 176 45.78 13.21 5.78
C LEU A 176 46.82 12.09 5.92
N LYS A 177 47.99 12.18 5.29
CA LYS A 177 49.02 11.15 5.39
C LYS A 177 49.63 11.12 6.80
N ASP A 178 49.95 12.28 7.36
CA ASP A 178 50.46 12.40 8.73
C ASP A 178 49.41 11.93 9.75
N PHE A 179 48.14 12.34 9.60
CA PHE A 179 47.05 11.88 10.45
C PHE A 179 46.92 10.35 10.46
N LEU A 180 46.89 9.72 9.28
CA LEU A 180 46.79 8.27 9.16
C LEU A 180 48.02 7.54 9.71
N TYR A 181 49.22 8.08 9.47
CA TYR A 181 50.46 7.55 10.00
C TYR A 181 50.47 7.56 11.53
N LYS A 182 50.18 8.71 12.16
CA LYS A 182 50.10 8.83 13.62
C LYS A 182 49.00 7.97 14.23
N ASN A 183 47.85 7.85 13.57
CA ASN A 183 46.79 6.94 13.99
C ASN A 183 47.25 5.48 13.99
N SER A 184 47.94 5.03 12.93
CA SER A 184 48.46 3.66 12.84
C SER A 184 49.50 3.33 13.92
N LEU A 185 50.36 4.29 14.26
CA LEU A 185 51.36 4.16 15.33
C LEU A 185 50.82 4.42 16.74
N LYS A 186 49.51 4.68 16.88
CA LYS A 186 48.87 5.07 18.14
C LYS A 186 49.51 6.30 18.82
N LYS A 187 50.06 7.22 18.02
CA LYS A 187 50.70 8.46 18.50
C LYS A 187 49.70 9.62 18.51
N PRO A 188 49.70 10.48 19.56
CA PRO A 188 48.88 11.69 19.58
C PRO A 188 49.24 12.69 18.47
N LEU A 189 48.25 13.46 18.02
CA LEU A 189 48.39 14.53 17.05
C LEU A 189 47.72 15.81 17.55
N LYS A 190 48.50 16.87 17.78
CA LYS A 190 48.00 18.19 18.14
C LYS A 190 47.45 18.89 16.90
N PHE A 191 46.20 19.35 16.94
CA PHE A 191 45.59 20.15 15.87
C PHE A 191 45.68 21.65 16.19
N ASN A 192 45.43 22.01 17.46
CA ASN A 192 45.59 23.35 18.01
C ASN A 192 45.71 23.25 19.55
N ASP A 193 45.74 24.38 20.24
CA ASP A 193 45.87 24.42 21.70
C ASP A 193 44.66 23.84 22.43
N GLY A 194 43.48 23.82 21.80
CA GLY A 194 42.23 23.29 22.37
C GLY A 194 41.94 21.82 22.03
N PHE A 195 42.62 21.22 21.05
CA PHE A 195 42.34 19.87 20.58
C PHE A 195 43.59 19.08 20.18
N THR A 196 43.80 17.96 20.88
CA THR A 196 44.76 16.92 20.53
C THR A 196 44.00 15.61 20.32
N TYR A 197 44.17 15.02 19.14
CA TYR A 197 43.72 13.68 18.84
C TYR A 197 44.66 12.66 19.48
N ASN A 198 44.13 11.67 20.19
CA ASN A 198 44.90 10.60 20.80
C ASN A 198 44.30 9.23 20.46
N PRO A 199 44.89 8.44 19.55
CA PRO A 199 44.34 7.13 19.12
C PRO A 199 44.18 6.07 20.23
N LEU A 200 44.76 6.30 21.42
CA LEU A 200 44.61 5.42 22.59
C LEU A 200 43.44 5.82 23.49
N LYS A 201 42.89 7.02 23.32
CA LYS A 201 41.79 7.58 24.12
C LYS A 201 40.59 7.98 23.27
N ASP A 202 40.80 8.27 22.00
CA ASP A 202 39.78 8.75 21.06
C ASP A 202 39.31 7.62 20.14
N GLU A 203 38.01 7.50 19.98
CA GLU A 203 37.37 6.48 19.15
C GLU A 203 36.35 7.10 18.19
N PHE A 204 36.27 6.59 16.96
CA PHE A 204 35.21 6.94 16.01
C PHE A 204 34.09 5.90 16.06
N LEU A 205 32.90 6.28 15.61
CA LEU A 205 31.84 5.31 15.35
C LEU A 205 32.27 4.35 14.21
N ASP A 206 31.72 3.15 14.17
CA ASP A 206 32.14 2.12 13.21
C ASP A 206 31.85 2.51 11.76
N GLU A 207 30.81 3.31 11.52
CA GLU A 207 30.52 3.92 10.22
C GLU A 207 31.66 4.85 9.77
N ASP A 208 32.19 5.67 10.67
CA ASP A 208 33.27 6.61 10.39
C ASP A 208 34.63 5.93 10.28
N LYS A 209 34.86 4.87 11.07
CA LYS A 209 36.04 4.01 10.94
C LYS A 209 36.15 3.42 9.53
N ARG A 210 35.05 2.98 8.93
CA ARG A 210 35.02 2.44 7.56
C ARG A 210 35.44 3.49 6.52
N VAL A 211 34.97 4.74 6.68
CA VAL A 211 35.41 5.85 5.83
C VAL A 211 36.91 6.08 5.98
N LEU A 212 37.42 6.19 7.21
CA LEU A 212 38.85 6.41 7.47
C LEU A 212 39.72 5.24 6.97
N GLN A 213 39.24 4.00 7.08
CA GLN A 213 39.92 2.83 6.55
C GLN A 213 40.02 2.88 5.01
N PHE A 214 38.97 3.32 4.32
CA PHE A 214 39.02 3.55 2.88
C PHE A 214 40.04 4.64 2.52
N VAL A 215 40.08 5.76 3.26
CA VAL A 215 41.11 6.79 3.06
C VAL A 215 42.51 6.18 3.26
N ALA A 216 42.68 5.33 4.27
CA ALA A 216 43.95 4.68 4.59
C ALA A 216 44.41 3.65 3.54
N SER A 217 43.49 3.01 2.83
CA SER A 217 43.81 2.06 1.76
C SER A 217 44.11 2.71 0.41
N HIS A 218 43.82 4.01 0.26
CA HIS A 218 44.00 4.77 -0.99
C HIS A 218 44.99 5.94 -0.81
N LYS A 219 46.14 5.68 -0.18
CA LYS A 219 47.14 6.72 0.14
C LYS A 219 47.74 7.39 -1.10
N ASP A 220 47.76 6.69 -2.22
CA ASP A 220 48.17 7.17 -3.54
C ASP A 220 47.26 8.30 -4.05
N MET A 221 45.99 8.31 -3.63
CA MET A 221 44.99 9.33 -4.00
C MET A 221 45.01 10.56 -3.07
N ILE A 222 45.85 10.56 -2.03
CA ILE A 222 45.93 11.64 -1.04
C ILE A 222 46.92 12.73 -1.46
N SER A 223 46.48 13.98 -1.42
CA SER A 223 47.31 15.17 -1.64
C SER A 223 47.00 16.23 -0.58
N GLY A 224 47.90 16.37 0.40
CA GLY A 224 47.75 17.24 1.56
C GLY A 224 46.51 16.88 2.37
N ARG A 225 45.61 17.86 2.53
CA ARG A 225 44.32 17.69 3.24
C ARG A 225 43.23 16.95 2.45
N TYR A 226 43.47 16.64 1.17
CA TYR A 226 42.43 16.10 0.29
C TYR A 226 42.67 14.63 -0.06
N LEU A 227 41.61 13.82 0.01
CA LEU A 227 41.51 12.58 -0.76
C LEU A 227 40.89 12.94 -2.12
N ARG A 228 41.63 12.74 -3.22
CA ARG A 228 41.20 13.14 -4.57
C ARG A 228 40.63 11.95 -5.34
N LEU A 229 39.31 11.83 -5.37
CA LEU A 229 38.61 10.74 -6.05
C LEU A 229 38.37 11.06 -7.52
N LYS A 230 38.60 10.08 -8.40
CA LYS A 230 38.09 10.08 -9.78
C LYS A 230 36.66 9.55 -9.80
N GLN A 231 35.93 9.78 -10.89
CA GLN A 231 34.55 9.32 -11.06
C GLN A 231 34.33 7.84 -10.74
N ASN A 232 35.23 6.96 -11.18
CA ASN A 232 35.11 5.52 -10.95
C ASN A 232 35.22 5.12 -9.46
N ASN A 233 35.89 5.93 -8.64
CA ASN A 233 36.07 5.65 -7.21
C ASN A 233 34.99 6.28 -6.31
N LEU A 234 34.17 7.20 -6.87
CA LEU A 234 33.20 7.96 -6.09
C LEU A 234 32.17 7.06 -5.40
N LYS A 235 31.64 6.07 -6.11
CA LYS A 235 30.65 5.14 -5.57
C LYS A 235 31.18 4.40 -4.36
N ASP A 236 32.41 3.91 -4.45
CA ASP A 236 33.04 3.11 -3.40
C ASP A 236 33.30 3.90 -2.13
N PHE A 237 33.52 5.20 -2.25
CA PHE A 237 33.61 6.10 -1.11
C PHE A 237 32.22 6.43 -0.53
N VAL A 238 31.32 6.92 -1.38
CA VAL A 238 30.00 7.43 -0.96
C VAL A 238 29.14 6.33 -0.32
N LYS A 239 29.26 5.06 -0.77
CA LYS A 239 28.53 3.92 -0.16
C LYS A 239 28.89 3.67 1.32
N LEU A 240 30.06 4.11 1.77
CA LEU A 240 30.55 3.93 3.13
C LEU A 240 29.95 4.95 4.11
N VAL A 241 29.45 6.09 3.59
CA VAL A 241 28.80 7.11 4.39
C VAL A 241 27.47 6.56 4.93
N ASP A 242 27.24 6.75 6.23
CA ASP A 242 25.98 6.37 6.86
C ASP A 242 24.80 7.20 6.33
N GLU A 243 23.65 6.57 6.12
CA GLU A 243 22.47 7.23 5.51
C GLU A 243 21.88 8.34 6.40
N LYS A 244 22.10 8.29 7.72
CA LYS A 244 21.63 9.32 8.64
C LYS A 244 22.59 10.50 8.69
N LYS A 245 23.84 10.31 8.25
CA LYS A 245 24.87 11.34 8.25
C LYS A 245 24.63 12.36 7.14
N LYS A 246 24.77 13.62 7.50
CA LYS A 246 24.82 14.74 6.56
C LYS A 246 26.28 15.01 6.21
N ILE A 247 26.53 15.26 4.94
CA ILE A 247 27.85 15.67 4.44
C ILE A 247 27.71 16.96 3.66
N ASN A 248 28.79 17.74 3.60
CA ASN A 248 28.83 18.94 2.78
C ASN A 248 29.25 18.54 1.35
N PHE A 249 28.43 18.87 0.37
CA PHE A 249 28.73 18.65 -1.04
C PHE A 249 28.75 19.98 -1.77
N ASN A 250 29.94 20.42 -2.18
CA ASN A 250 30.09 21.58 -3.04
C ASN A 250 29.95 21.14 -4.49
N PHE A 251 28.88 21.59 -5.14
CA PHE A 251 28.59 21.31 -6.54
C PHE A 251 28.34 22.63 -7.28
N ASN A 252 29.08 22.86 -8.37
CA ASN A 252 29.04 24.11 -9.14
C ASN A 252 29.14 25.36 -8.26
N SER A 253 30.10 25.37 -7.34
CA SER A 253 30.37 26.46 -6.39
C SER A 253 29.27 26.70 -5.34
N ILE A 254 28.22 25.87 -5.29
CA ILE A 254 27.17 25.95 -4.28
C ILE A 254 27.38 24.82 -3.26
N ASN A 255 27.34 25.16 -1.97
CA ASN A 255 27.40 24.18 -0.89
C ASN A 255 26.01 23.64 -0.59
N TYR A 256 25.86 22.32 -0.65
CA TYR A 256 24.67 21.59 -0.26
C TYR A 256 24.98 20.74 0.96
N GLU A 257 24.14 20.82 1.98
CA GLU A 257 24.12 19.80 3.02
C GLU A 257 23.28 18.62 2.49
N VAL A 258 23.93 17.49 2.21
CA VAL A 258 23.33 16.35 1.53
C VAL A 258 23.37 15.10 2.39
N LYS A 259 22.44 14.17 2.15
CA LYS A 259 22.55 12.78 2.63
C LYS A 259 22.85 11.84 1.48
N VAL A 260 23.45 10.71 1.82
CA VAL A 260 23.61 9.58 0.90
C VAL A 260 22.43 8.64 1.08
N LYS A 261 21.66 8.43 0.01
CA LYS A 261 20.47 7.60 0.00
C LYS A 261 20.71 6.35 -0.86
N LYS A 262 20.62 5.16 -0.25
CA LYS A 262 20.79 3.87 -0.94
C LYS A 262 19.46 3.38 -1.52
N GLU A 263 18.80 4.27 -2.25
CA GLU A 263 17.50 4.06 -2.86
C GLU A 263 17.45 4.62 -4.28
N ASN A 264 16.38 4.30 -5.00
CA ASN A 264 16.13 4.81 -6.34
C ASN A 264 15.94 6.33 -6.34
N VAL A 265 16.44 7.01 -7.37
CA VAL A 265 16.25 8.45 -7.54
C VAL A 265 14.79 8.75 -7.91
N PRO A 266 14.09 9.69 -7.23
CA PRO A 266 12.67 9.94 -7.46
C PRO A 266 12.44 10.85 -8.68
N VAL A 267 12.72 10.33 -9.88
CA VAL A 267 12.55 11.07 -11.14
C VAL A 267 11.07 11.39 -11.36
N ALA A 268 10.73 12.64 -11.63
CA ALA A 268 9.37 13.04 -11.96
C ALA A 268 9.20 13.10 -13.48
N LEU A 269 8.32 12.24 -14.00
CA LEU A 269 8.01 12.12 -15.44
C LEU A 269 6.53 12.39 -15.69
N THR A 270 6.22 12.85 -16.90
CA THR A 270 4.85 13.01 -17.37
C THR A 270 4.70 12.34 -18.73
N LEU A 271 3.71 11.46 -18.84
CA LEU A 271 3.30 10.81 -20.08
C LEU A 271 1.95 11.37 -20.52
N LYS A 272 1.88 11.87 -21.75
CA LYS A 272 0.69 12.48 -22.33
C LYS A 272 0.37 11.93 -23.71
N GLU A 273 -0.87 12.07 -24.14
CA GLU A 273 -1.24 11.96 -25.54
C GLU A 273 -0.95 13.27 -26.28
N GLY A 274 -0.08 13.22 -27.29
CA GLY A 274 0.17 14.29 -28.24
C GLY A 274 -0.47 14.01 -29.60
N LYS A 275 -0.33 14.95 -30.54
CA LYS A 275 -0.92 14.85 -31.89
C LYS A 275 -0.40 13.64 -32.68
N GLU A 276 0.89 13.34 -32.57
CA GLU A 276 1.57 12.31 -33.37
C GLU A 276 1.82 11.00 -32.60
N GLY A 277 1.49 10.96 -31.31
CA GLY A 277 1.95 9.87 -30.46
C GLY A 277 1.83 10.13 -28.97
N PHE A 278 2.36 9.21 -28.17
CA PHE A 278 2.56 9.41 -26.75
C PHE A 278 3.84 10.20 -26.50
N VAL A 279 3.76 11.23 -25.67
CA VAL A 279 4.88 12.13 -25.39
C VAL A 279 5.29 11.96 -23.94
N LEU A 280 6.52 11.46 -23.74
CA LEU A 280 7.16 11.40 -22.43
C LEU A 280 8.00 12.67 -22.22
N SER A 281 7.80 13.30 -21.08
CA SER A 281 8.46 14.54 -20.69
C SER A 281 8.92 14.47 -19.24
N HIS A 282 9.85 15.35 -18.88
CA HIS A 282 10.39 15.45 -17.53
C HIS A 282 9.97 16.77 -16.87
N HIS A 283 9.97 16.83 -15.54
CA HIS A 283 9.72 18.08 -14.82
C HIS A 283 11.03 18.79 -14.44
N LYS A 284 11.40 19.85 -15.18
CA LYS A 284 12.35 20.97 -14.87
C LYS A 284 13.74 20.70 -14.25
N LYS A 285 13.98 19.62 -13.50
CA LYS A 285 15.27 19.25 -12.89
C LYS A 285 15.52 17.76 -13.13
N PHE A 286 16.68 17.44 -13.66
CA PHE A 286 17.14 16.07 -13.81
C PHE A 286 18.15 15.68 -12.74
N PRO A 287 18.20 14.39 -12.36
CA PRO A 287 19.35 13.83 -11.69
C PRO A 287 20.62 14.10 -12.51
N VAL A 288 21.62 14.66 -11.85
CA VAL A 288 22.96 14.84 -12.41
C VAL A 288 23.74 13.55 -12.17
N ILE A 289 24.20 12.92 -13.25
CA ILE A 289 25.09 11.77 -13.17
C ILE A 289 26.49 12.25 -12.76
N LEU A 290 27.02 11.72 -11.65
CA LEU A 290 28.31 12.14 -11.11
C LEU A 290 29.48 11.22 -11.50
N ASN A 291 29.20 10.02 -12.02
CA ASN A 291 30.22 9.07 -12.43
C ASN A 291 29.89 8.34 -13.74
N ASN A 292 30.89 7.66 -14.30
CA ASN A 292 30.80 7.04 -15.63
C ASN A 292 29.73 5.93 -15.73
N SER A 293 29.49 5.19 -14.66
CA SER A 293 28.48 4.13 -14.63
C SER A 293 27.06 4.64 -14.41
N GLY A 294 26.85 5.92 -14.09
CA GLY A 294 25.54 6.48 -13.78
C GLY A 294 24.99 6.10 -12.41
N ASP A 295 25.72 5.32 -11.60
CA ASP A 295 25.22 4.77 -10.34
C ASP A 295 25.47 5.65 -9.10
N VAL A 296 25.99 6.85 -9.31
CA VAL A 296 25.99 7.94 -8.32
C VAL A 296 25.31 9.16 -8.95
N MET A 297 24.17 9.56 -8.39
CA MET A 297 23.40 10.69 -8.91
C MET A 297 23.19 11.78 -7.86
N PHE A 298 23.32 13.04 -8.25
CA PHE A 298 22.92 14.19 -7.43
C PHE A 298 21.54 14.67 -7.86
N PHE A 299 20.59 14.64 -6.94
CA PHE A 299 19.22 15.07 -7.19
C PHE A 299 18.58 15.59 -5.91
N ASP A 300 17.75 16.63 -6.01
CA ASP A 300 17.00 17.22 -4.88
C ASP A 300 17.82 17.35 -3.58
N ARG A 301 19.02 17.94 -3.70
CA ARG A 301 19.98 18.15 -2.59
C ARG A 301 20.40 16.88 -1.85
N ASN A 302 20.42 15.74 -2.53
CA ASN A 302 20.88 14.46 -1.98
C ASN A 302 21.72 13.69 -3.01
N LEU A 303 22.57 12.80 -2.52
CA LEU A 303 23.28 11.82 -3.34
C LEU A 303 22.51 10.50 -3.30
N TYR A 304 22.22 9.94 -4.47
CA TYR A 304 21.51 8.69 -4.63
C TYR A 304 22.45 7.61 -5.13
N LEU A 305 22.25 6.39 -4.62
CA LEU A 305 22.84 5.15 -5.12
C LEU A 305 21.70 4.25 -5.62
N PRO A 306 21.20 4.45 -6.86
CA PRO A 306 20.10 3.69 -7.42
C PRO A 306 20.36 2.18 -7.48
N ARG A 307 19.28 1.40 -7.46
CA ARG A 307 19.35 -0.04 -7.73
C ARG A 307 19.65 -0.27 -9.22
N LYS A 308 20.32 -1.39 -9.53
CA LYS A 308 20.63 -1.80 -10.91
C LYS A 308 19.41 -1.74 -11.83
N ARG A 309 18.25 -2.21 -11.35
CA ARG A 309 16.98 -2.18 -12.10
C ARG A 309 16.55 -0.78 -12.50
N GLN A 310 16.74 0.25 -11.67
CA GLN A 310 16.42 1.61 -12.10
C GLN A 310 17.40 2.11 -13.16
N LEU A 311 18.70 1.80 -13.00
CA LEU A 311 19.75 2.25 -13.93
C LEU A 311 19.54 1.68 -15.34
N GLU A 312 19.20 0.40 -15.44
CA GLU A 312 18.93 -0.31 -16.69
C GLU A 312 17.88 0.38 -17.54
N TYR A 313 16.76 0.81 -16.94
CA TYR A 313 15.66 1.47 -17.64
C TYR A 313 15.85 2.98 -17.76
N TYR A 314 16.45 3.63 -16.76
CA TYR A 314 16.52 5.09 -16.73
C TYR A 314 17.67 5.68 -17.54
N ILE A 315 18.85 5.03 -17.59
CA ILE A 315 20.02 5.58 -18.32
C ILE A 315 19.74 5.78 -19.82
N PRO A 316 19.10 4.84 -20.55
CA PRO A 316 18.75 5.04 -21.95
C PRO A 316 17.85 6.26 -22.18
N ILE A 317 16.80 6.39 -21.37
CA ILE A 317 15.85 7.49 -21.44
C ILE A 317 16.51 8.83 -21.05
N HIS A 318 17.37 8.84 -20.04
CA HIS A 318 18.14 10.03 -19.64
C HIS A 318 19.01 10.56 -20.79
N LYS A 319 19.70 9.68 -21.53
CA LYS A 319 20.49 10.07 -22.72
C LYS A 319 19.64 10.70 -23.81
N LEU A 320 18.42 10.19 -24.02
CA LEU A 320 17.48 10.77 -24.98
C LEU A 320 17.00 12.15 -24.51
N PHE A 321 16.72 12.30 -23.21
CA PHE A 321 16.35 13.59 -22.63
C PHE A 321 17.44 14.67 -22.71
N LEU A 322 18.71 14.27 -22.65
CA LEU A 322 19.82 15.21 -22.85
C LEU A 322 19.91 15.73 -24.29
N LYS A 323 19.42 14.96 -25.27
CA LYS A 323 19.38 15.36 -26.69
C LYS A 323 18.11 16.14 -27.01
N ASN A 324 16.97 15.68 -26.50
CA ASN A 324 15.64 16.20 -26.78
C ASN A 324 14.90 16.46 -25.46
N ASN A 325 14.18 17.57 -25.33
CA ASN A 325 13.41 17.84 -24.10
C ASN A 325 12.27 16.82 -23.85
N THR A 326 11.80 16.15 -24.91
CA THR A 326 10.72 15.16 -24.87
C THR A 326 11.05 13.96 -25.76
N ILE A 327 10.40 12.83 -25.47
CA ILE A 327 10.50 11.61 -26.26
C ILE A 327 9.11 11.25 -26.79
N THR A 328 8.98 11.06 -28.10
CA THR A 328 7.71 10.73 -28.75
C THR A 328 7.69 9.27 -29.17
N TYR A 329 6.62 8.56 -28.84
CA TYR A 329 6.37 7.17 -29.19
C TYR A 329 5.12 7.08 -30.06
N LYS A 330 5.12 6.18 -31.05
CA LYS A 330 3.94 5.96 -31.92
C LYS A 330 2.72 5.56 -31.09
N LYS A 331 1.55 6.11 -31.41
CA LYS A 331 0.28 5.81 -30.73
C LYS A 331 -0.21 4.38 -31.02
N SER A 332 0.02 3.45 -30.10
CA SER A 332 -0.55 2.10 -30.11
C SER A 332 -0.68 1.54 -28.69
N LEU A 333 -1.66 0.65 -28.47
CA LEU A 333 -1.82 0.00 -27.16
C LEU A 333 -0.57 -0.78 -26.73
N GLU A 334 0.10 -1.42 -27.68
CA GLU A 334 1.35 -2.17 -27.44
C GLU A 334 2.50 -1.26 -26.99
N ASN A 335 2.69 -0.11 -27.66
CA ASN A 335 3.71 0.86 -27.25
C ASN A 335 3.40 1.45 -25.88
N LEU A 336 2.12 1.76 -25.59
CA LEU A 336 1.73 2.24 -24.27
C LEU A 336 2.02 1.20 -23.20
N ARG A 337 1.66 -0.07 -23.45
CA ARG A 337 1.94 -1.18 -22.54
C ARG A 337 3.43 -1.31 -22.24
N SER A 338 4.28 -1.33 -23.27
CA SER A 338 5.74 -1.39 -23.11
C SER A 338 6.27 -0.18 -22.33
N LEU A 339 5.78 1.01 -22.65
CA LEU A 339 6.21 2.23 -21.98
C LEU A 339 5.82 2.25 -20.49
N LEU A 340 4.58 1.89 -20.15
CA LEU A 340 4.15 1.78 -18.75
C LEU A 340 4.97 0.73 -17.98
N GLU A 341 5.31 -0.39 -18.64
CA GLU A 341 6.16 -1.45 -18.09
C GLU A 341 7.58 -0.99 -17.81
N GLU A 342 8.17 -0.19 -18.70
CA GLU A 342 9.49 0.42 -18.48
C GLU A 342 9.44 1.46 -17.34
N LEU A 343 8.44 2.35 -17.40
CA LEU A 343 8.27 3.46 -16.49
C LEU A 343 8.11 3.02 -15.03
N LYS A 344 7.45 1.88 -14.77
CA LYS A 344 7.31 1.33 -13.41
C LYS A 344 8.65 0.96 -12.77
N ASN A 345 9.66 0.64 -13.59
CA ASN A 345 11.01 0.33 -13.12
C ASN A 345 11.86 1.60 -12.89
N ILE A 346 11.40 2.75 -13.40
CA ILE A 346 12.10 4.04 -13.31
C ILE A 346 11.66 4.82 -12.09
N SER A 347 10.37 5.06 -11.88
CA SER A 347 9.92 5.92 -10.79
C SER A 347 8.47 5.66 -10.39
N LYS A 348 8.14 6.02 -9.16
CA LYS A 348 6.75 6.12 -8.68
C LYS A 348 6.10 7.46 -9.04
N ASN A 349 6.90 8.47 -9.34
CA ASN A 349 6.42 9.84 -9.58
C ASN A 349 6.15 10.06 -11.08
N ILE A 350 5.14 9.36 -11.60
CA ILE A 350 4.78 9.41 -13.01
C ILE A 350 3.36 9.94 -13.14
N VAL A 351 3.23 11.05 -13.85
CA VAL A 351 1.95 11.70 -14.11
C VAL A 351 1.44 11.25 -15.47
N LEU A 352 0.26 10.67 -15.50
CA LEU A 352 -0.45 10.31 -16.73
C LEU A 352 -1.54 11.35 -16.96
N ASP A 353 -1.68 11.87 -18.17
CA ASP A 353 -2.85 12.69 -18.52
C ASP A 353 -4.14 11.86 -18.58
N GLU A 354 -5.29 12.53 -18.66
CA GLU A 354 -6.61 11.89 -18.67
C GLU A 354 -6.80 10.97 -19.88
N ASN A 355 -6.25 11.33 -21.05
CA ASN A 355 -6.40 10.52 -22.25
C ASN A 355 -5.67 9.19 -22.12
N ILE A 356 -4.47 9.19 -21.53
CA ILE A 356 -3.72 7.97 -21.22
C ILE A 356 -4.48 7.10 -20.21
N ARG A 357 -5.25 7.68 -19.28
CA ARG A 357 -6.07 6.91 -18.34
C ARG A 357 -7.18 6.11 -19.05
N VAL A 358 -7.78 6.65 -20.11
CA VAL A 358 -8.77 5.93 -20.93
C VAL A 358 -8.15 4.68 -21.57
N PHE A 359 -6.90 4.77 -22.05
CA PHE A 359 -6.21 3.60 -22.58
C PHE A 359 -5.90 2.57 -21.49
N LYS A 360 -5.70 3.01 -20.25
CA LYS A 360 -5.41 2.11 -19.12
C LYS A 360 -6.57 1.18 -18.82
N GLU A 361 -7.82 1.67 -18.95
CA GLU A 361 -9.02 0.83 -18.80
C GLU A 361 -8.98 -0.40 -19.69
N LYS A 362 -8.48 -0.25 -20.93
CA LYS A 362 -8.36 -1.35 -21.90
C LYS A 362 -7.18 -2.30 -21.63
N LEU A 363 -6.22 -1.87 -20.81
CA LEU A 363 -5.02 -2.63 -20.50
C LEU A 363 -5.13 -3.41 -19.20
N MET A 364 -6.11 -3.06 -18.35
CA MET A 364 -6.37 -3.77 -17.11
C MET A 364 -6.98 -5.14 -17.38
N LYS A 365 -6.50 -6.15 -16.66
CA LYS A 365 -7.14 -7.47 -16.63
C LYS A 365 -7.47 -7.82 -15.18
N THR A 366 -8.75 -7.94 -14.89
CA THR A 366 -9.23 -8.34 -13.57
C THR A 366 -9.42 -9.85 -13.51
N THR A 367 -9.02 -10.47 -12.42
CA THR A 367 -9.27 -11.87 -12.11
C THR A 367 -9.97 -11.97 -10.76
N PHE A 368 -11.13 -12.60 -10.75
CA PHE A 368 -11.93 -12.93 -9.57
C PHE A 368 -11.70 -14.40 -9.22
N ASN A 369 -11.00 -14.66 -8.11
CA ASN A 369 -10.77 -16.01 -7.62
C ASN A 369 -11.79 -16.31 -6.52
N LEU A 370 -12.88 -16.99 -6.84
CA LEU A 370 -13.86 -17.43 -5.86
C LEU A 370 -13.49 -18.81 -5.34
N TYR A 371 -13.49 -18.97 -4.02
CA TYR A 371 -13.19 -20.23 -3.37
C TYR A 371 -14.02 -20.38 -2.09
N LYS A 372 -14.21 -21.63 -1.69
CA LYS A 372 -14.82 -21.96 -0.40
C LYS A 372 -13.71 -22.21 0.63
N ASN A 373 -13.87 -21.65 1.83
CA ASN A 373 -13.03 -22.01 2.96
C ASN A 373 -13.94 -22.22 4.17
N LYS A 374 -13.98 -23.45 4.67
CA LYS A 374 -15.00 -23.95 5.60
C LYS A 374 -16.39 -23.78 4.98
N GLU A 375 -17.33 -23.17 5.69
CA GLU A 375 -18.70 -22.95 5.22
C GLU A 375 -18.90 -21.61 4.50
N LYS A 376 -17.83 -20.80 4.32
CA LYS A 376 -17.93 -19.47 3.73
C LYS A 376 -17.30 -19.41 2.35
N ILE A 377 -17.91 -18.60 1.48
CA ILE A 377 -17.39 -18.28 0.15
C ILE A 377 -16.57 -17.00 0.26
N TYR A 378 -15.42 -16.99 -0.40
CA TYR A 378 -14.53 -15.84 -0.48
C TYR A 378 -14.25 -15.52 -1.95
N CYS A 379 -13.91 -14.26 -2.22
CA CYS A 379 -13.42 -13.81 -3.52
C CYS A 379 -12.13 -13.02 -3.31
N ASN A 380 -11.03 -13.52 -3.87
CA ASN A 380 -9.78 -12.78 -3.99
C ASN A 380 -9.76 -12.08 -5.36
N VAL A 381 -9.50 -10.77 -5.37
CA VAL A 381 -9.51 -9.96 -6.60
C VAL A 381 -8.10 -9.50 -6.91
N LYS A 382 -7.62 -9.86 -8.10
CA LYS A 382 -6.33 -9.40 -8.62
C LYS A 382 -6.54 -8.60 -9.89
N ILE A 383 -5.81 -7.51 -10.04
CA ILE A 383 -5.85 -6.66 -11.24
C ILE A 383 -4.45 -6.56 -11.80
N ASP A 384 -4.28 -6.99 -13.05
CA ASP A 384 -3.04 -6.87 -13.79
C ASP A 384 -2.99 -5.54 -14.55
N TYR A 385 -2.09 -4.66 -14.10
CA TYR A 385 -1.73 -3.42 -14.78
C TYR A 385 -0.47 -3.63 -15.62
N CYS A 386 -0.60 -4.23 -16.80
CA CYS A 386 0.49 -4.43 -17.76
C CYS A 386 1.67 -5.30 -17.27
N GLY A 387 1.45 -6.23 -16.35
CA GLY A 387 2.47 -7.03 -15.67
C GLY A 387 2.74 -6.56 -14.23
N TYR A 388 1.98 -5.58 -13.74
CA TYR A 388 1.97 -5.16 -12.34
C TYR A 388 0.67 -5.62 -11.68
N ILE A 389 0.73 -6.78 -11.03
CA ILE A 389 -0.43 -7.40 -10.39
C ILE A 389 -0.64 -6.78 -9.02
N ILE A 390 -1.84 -6.25 -8.80
CA ILE A 390 -2.31 -5.71 -7.52
C ILE A 390 -3.38 -6.64 -6.97
N ASP A 391 -3.19 -7.07 -5.73
CA ASP A 391 -4.25 -7.64 -4.91
C ASP A 391 -5.08 -6.51 -4.30
N LEU A 392 -6.39 -6.50 -4.57
CA LEU A 392 -7.26 -5.36 -4.25
C LEU A 392 -7.36 -5.07 -2.74
N ILE A 393 -7.14 -6.07 -1.89
CA ILE A 393 -7.17 -5.92 -0.43
C ILE A 393 -5.75 -5.85 0.12
N ARG A 394 -4.92 -6.84 -0.19
CA ARG A 394 -3.59 -6.98 0.44
C ARG A 394 -2.65 -5.84 0.04
N ASP A 395 -2.79 -5.32 -1.18
CA ASP A 395 -2.00 -4.22 -1.71
C ASP A 395 -2.74 -2.88 -1.66
N GLU A 396 -3.74 -2.70 -0.80
CA GLU A 396 -4.52 -1.43 -0.68
C GLU A 396 -3.62 -0.20 -0.45
N LYS A 397 -2.47 -0.37 0.21
CA LYS A 397 -1.50 0.72 0.47
C LYS A 397 -0.53 0.98 -0.67
N ASP A 398 -0.53 0.16 -1.72
CA ASP A 398 0.30 0.37 -2.89
C ASP A 398 -0.14 1.64 -3.63
N ASN A 399 0.82 2.55 -3.83
CA ASN A 399 0.62 3.86 -4.42
C ASN A 399 1.19 3.98 -5.84
N SER A 400 1.26 2.87 -6.58
CA SER A 400 1.72 2.85 -7.97
C SER A 400 0.85 3.76 -8.84
N PHE A 401 1.50 4.56 -9.69
CA PHE A 401 0.82 5.40 -10.69
C PHE A 401 0.02 4.58 -11.71
N LEU A 402 0.30 3.27 -11.80
CA LEU A 402 -0.42 2.35 -12.66
C LEU A 402 -1.83 2.04 -12.14
N ARG A 403 -2.14 2.24 -10.85
CA ARG A 403 -3.46 1.88 -10.29
C ARG A 403 -4.58 2.79 -10.74
N ASP A 404 -5.72 2.23 -11.11
CA ASP A 404 -6.95 2.96 -11.39
C ASP A 404 -7.94 2.80 -10.23
N LEU A 405 -7.81 3.71 -9.26
CA LEU A 405 -8.65 3.67 -8.06
C LEU A 405 -10.14 3.84 -8.36
N LYS A 406 -10.51 4.44 -9.51
CA LYS A 406 -11.92 4.61 -9.88
C LYS A 406 -12.50 3.27 -10.34
N SER A 407 -11.80 2.59 -11.24
CA SER A 407 -12.19 1.26 -11.73
C SER A 407 -12.13 0.20 -10.63
N GLU A 408 -11.13 0.26 -9.75
CA GLU A 408 -11.02 -0.58 -8.56
C GLU A 408 -12.24 -0.46 -7.64
N LYS A 409 -12.67 0.77 -7.32
CA LYS A 409 -13.89 0.99 -6.52
C LYS A 409 -15.15 0.48 -7.20
N TYR A 410 -15.22 0.58 -8.52
CA TYR A 410 -16.35 0.02 -9.25
C TYR A 410 -16.40 -1.51 -9.11
N ILE A 411 -15.25 -2.19 -9.16
CA ILE A 411 -15.16 -3.63 -8.92
C ILE A 411 -15.61 -3.97 -7.48
N GLU A 412 -15.16 -3.21 -6.48
CA GLU A 412 -15.60 -3.37 -5.09
C GLU A 412 -17.13 -3.26 -4.97
N PHE A 413 -17.74 -2.23 -5.58
CA PHE A 413 -19.19 -2.05 -5.58
C PHE A 413 -19.95 -3.21 -6.23
N GLN A 414 -19.43 -3.77 -7.34
CA GLN A 414 -20.06 -4.92 -7.99
C GLN A 414 -20.02 -6.16 -7.10
N LEU A 415 -18.95 -6.37 -6.34
CA LEU A 415 -18.86 -7.44 -5.35
C LEU A 415 -19.83 -7.23 -4.19
N GLU A 416 -19.92 -6.01 -3.65
CA GLU A 416 -20.85 -5.65 -2.58
C GLU A 416 -22.32 -5.90 -2.98
N ARG A 417 -22.68 -5.62 -4.24
CA ARG A 417 -24.02 -5.93 -4.79
C ARG A 417 -24.36 -7.42 -4.67
N PHE A 418 -23.37 -8.31 -4.76
CA PHE A 418 -23.52 -9.75 -4.57
C PHE A 418 -23.10 -10.21 -3.16
N LYS A 419 -23.25 -9.34 -2.15
CA LYS A 419 -23.04 -9.64 -0.72
C LYS A 419 -21.60 -10.04 -0.35
N PHE A 420 -20.62 -9.72 -1.18
CA PHE A 420 -19.21 -9.83 -0.81
C PHE A 420 -18.77 -8.56 -0.10
N ILE A 421 -18.20 -8.69 1.10
CA ILE A 421 -17.69 -7.56 1.88
C ILE A 421 -16.22 -7.71 2.21
N LYS A 422 -15.50 -6.59 2.22
CA LYS A 422 -14.07 -6.54 2.49
C LYS A 422 -13.74 -7.10 3.89
N ARG A 423 -12.79 -8.04 3.96
CA ARG A 423 -12.16 -8.52 5.22
C ARG A 423 -10.65 -8.28 5.15
N GLU A 424 -9.91 -8.78 6.14
CA GLU A 424 -8.47 -8.54 6.26
C GLU A 424 -7.67 -9.06 5.06
N GLU A 425 -8.07 -10.20 4.48
CA GLU A 425 -7.34 -10.83 3.38
C GLU A 425 -8.10 -10.83 2.05
N ASP A 426 -9.40 -11.10 2.09
CA ASP A 426 -10.22 -11.38 0.90
C ASP A 426 -11.66 -10.84 1.09
N PHE A 427 -12.44 -10.75 0.01
CA PHE A 427 -13.85 -10.41 0.12
C PHE A 427 -14.61 -11.63 0.62
N CYS A 428 -15.35 -11.49 1.73
CA CYS A 428 -16.14 -12.57 2.32
C CYS A 428 -17.60 -12.42 1.90
N PHE A 429 -18.18 -13.49 1.35
CA PHE A 429 -19.61 -13.58 1.12
C PHE A 429 -20.35 -13.66 2.47
N ILE A 430 -21.39 -12.86 2.63
CA ILE A 430 -22.24 -12.82 3.83
C ILE A 430 -23.73 -12.98 3.52
N GLY A 431 -24.06 -13.39 2.30
CA GLY A 431 -25.44 -13.65 1.89
C GLY A 431 -25.99 -14.95 2.49
N SER A 432 -27.31 -15.07 2.45
CA SER A 432 -28.03 -16.31 2.73
C SER A 432 -28.01 -17.22 1.49
N GLU A 433 -28.74 -18.34 1.57
CA GLU A 433 -28.93 -19.26 0.46
C GLU A 433 -29.57 -18.59 -0.77
N GLU A 434 -30.49 -17.66 -0.57
CA GLU A 434 -31.10 -16.90 -1.67
C GLU A 434 -30.08 -16.04 -2.41
N GLU A 435 -29.13 -15.43 -1.68
CA GLU A 435 -28.07 -14.66 -2.33
C GLU A 435 -26.96 -15.53 -2.92
N ILE A 436 -26.80 -16.78 -2.45
CA ILE A 436 -25.97 -17.76 -3.15
C ILE A 436 -26.59 -18.05 -4.51
N TYR A 437 -27.90 -18.32 -4.55
CA TYR A 437 -28.62 -18.51 -5.81
C TYR A 437 -28.42 -17.32 -6.76
N GLU A 438 -28.64 -16.08 -6.30
CA GLU A 438 -28.43 -14.86 -7.11
C GLU A 438 -26.98 -14.69 -7.59
N LEU A 439 -25.99 -15.03 -6.76
CA LEU A 439 -24.58 -15.02 -7.15
C LEU A 439 -24.33 -15.97 -8.32
N PHE A 440 -24.84 -17.21 -8.27
CA PHE A 440 -24.58 -18.20 -9.30
C PHE A 440 -25.44 -18.01 -10.56
N SER A 441 -26.67 -17.52 -10.44
CA SER A 441 -27.58 -17.29 -11.58
C SER A 441 -27.19 -16.05 -12.38
N LYS A 442 -26.90 -14.94 -11.69
CA LYS A 442 -26.66 -13.62 -12.30
C LYS A 442 -25.26 -13.07 -12.00
N GLY A 443 -24.78 -13.25 -10.76
CA GLY A 443 -23.52 -12.67 -10.29
C GLY A 443 -22.27 -13.11 -11.04
N ILE A 444 -22.08 -14.42 -11.25
CA ILE A 444 -20.91 -14.95 -11.97
C ILE A 444 -20.86 -14.41 -13.41
N LYS A 445 -22.00 -14.37 -14.11
CA LYS A 445 -22.09 -13.79 -15.46
C LYS A 445 -21.70 -12.31 -15.44
N ARG A 446 -22.22 -11.56 -14.47
CA ARG A 446 -21.90 -10.14 -14.29
C ARG A 446 -20.41 -9.89 -14.00
N LEU A 447 -19.78 -10.74 -13.19
CA LEU A 447 -18.33 -10.64 -12.90
C LEU A 447 -17.49 -10.99 -14.14
N ARG A 448 -17.93 -11.95 -14.97
CA ARG A 448 -17.27 -12.32 -16.23
C ARG A 448 -17.22 -11.19 -17.25
N GLU A 449 -18.19 -10.27 -17.21
CA GLU A 449 -18.18 -9.05 -18.03
C GLU A 449 -17.07 -8.07 -17.61
N LEU A 450 -16.58 -8.16 -16.37
CA LEU A 450 -15.59 -7.27 -15.78
C LEU A 450 -14.18 -7.87 -15.76
N GLY A 451 -14.06 -9.19 -15.88
CA GLY A 451 -12.79 -9.89 -15.79
C GLY A 451 -12.94 -11.41 -15.84
N GLU A 452 -11.82 -12.10 -15.73
CA GLU A 452 -11.79 -13.56 -15.65
C GLU A 452 -12.33 -14.02 -14.29
N VAL A 453 -13.18 -15.06 -14.27
CA VAL A 453 -13.72 -15.64 -13.04
C VAL A 453 -13.25 -17.07 -12.90
N LEU A 454 -12.45 -17.33 -11.86
CA LEU A 454 -11.93 -18.64 -11.49
C LEU A 454 -12.69 -19.16 -10.26
N LEU A 455 -13.26 -20.36 -10.37
CA LEU A 455 -14.00 -21.02 -9.29
C LEU A 455 -13.19 -22.20 -8.74
N SER A 456 -13.14 -22.36 -7.41
CA SER A 456 -12.63 -23.60 -6.80
C SER A 456 -13.51 -24.81 -7.19
N GLU A 457 -12.96 -26.02 -7.12
CA GLU A 457 -13.70 -27.25 -7.48
C GLU A 457 -15.02 -27.39 -6.70
N GLU A 458 -15.04 -27.03 -5.42
CA GLU A 458 -16.28 -27.09 -4.62
C GLU A 458 -17.35 -26.11 -5.11
N LEU A 459 -16.93 -24.97 -5.67
CA LEU A 459 -17.85 -23.98 -6.22
C LEU A 459 -18.33 -24.34 -7.62
N LYS A 460 -17.58 -25.15 -8.38
CA LYS A 460 -18.00 -25.66 -9.68
C LYS A 460 -19.14 -26.69 -9.58
N GLU A 461 -19.33 -27.29 -8.41
CA GLU A 461 -20.47 -28.18 -8.16
C GLU A 461 -21.81 -27.43 -8.18
N PHE A 462 -21.81 -26.13 -7.84
CA PHE A 462 -23.01 -25.31 -7.90
C PHE A 462 -23.36 -25.02 -9.36
N LYS A 463 -24.50 -25.55 -9.77
CA LYS A 463 -25.10 -25.29 -11.08
C LYS A 463 -26.46 -24.66 -10.88
N VAL A 464 -26.78 -23.69 -11.74
CA VAL A 464 -28.13 -23.18 -11.90
C VAL A 464 -28.64 -23.78 -13.20
N LEU A 465 -29.75 -24.50 -13.09
CA LEU A 465 -30.40 -25.21 -14.17
C LEU A 465 -31.56 -24.37 -14.67
N ASP A 466 -31.60 -24.18 -15.98
CA ASP A 466 -32.61 -23.43 -16.70
C ASP A 466 -33.35 -24.34 -17.69
N SER A 467 -34.24 -23.75 -18.49
CA SER A 467 -35.05 -24.48 -19.46
C SER A 467 -34.27 -25.27 -20.51
N SER A 468 -32.96 -25.06 -20.67
CA SER A 468 -32.12 -25.84 -21.59
C SER A 468 -32.00 -27.32 -21.23
N LEU A 469 -32.36 -27.70 -20.01
CA LEU A 469 -32.25 -29.08 -19.50
C LEU A 469 -33.52 -29.89 -19.71
N ILE A 470 -34.61 -29.24 -20.11
CA ILE A 470 -35.84 -29.93 -20.47
C ILE A 470 -35.67 -30.50 -21.88
N SER A 471 -35.69 -31.83 -21.98
CA SER A 471 -35.99 -32.47 -23.26
C SER A 471 -37.33 -33.16 -23.16
N SER A 472 -38.18 -33.00 -24.18
CA SER A 472 -39.49 -33.62 -24.20
C SER A 472 -39.92 -33.99 -25.61
N GLU A 473 -40.57 -35.14 -25.71
CA GLU A 473 -41.04 -35.76 -26.93
C GLU A 473 -42.50 -36.18 -26.73
N LEU A 474 -43.35 -35.82 -27.70
CA LEU A 474 -44.75 -36.20 -27.68
C LEU A 474 -44.98 -37.22 -28.81
N ILE A 475 -45.29 -38.45 -28.43
CA ILE A 475 -45.52 -39.57 -29.35
C ILE A 475 -47.03 -39.82 -29.43
N GLU A 476 -47.59 -39.85 -30.64
CA GLU A 476 -48.99 -40.20 -30.84
C GLU A 476 -49.18 -41.72 -30.92
N LEU A 477 -50.12 -42.25 -30.12
CA LEU A 477 -50.55 -43.65 -30.18
C LEU A 477 -52.05 -43.71 -30.56
N SER A 478 -52.57 -44.92 -30.83
CA SER A 478 -53.95 -45.11 -31.32
C SER A 478 -55.01 -44.42 -30.45
N ASN A 479 -54.96 -44.61 -29.13
CA ASN A 479 -55.95 -44.07 -28.17
C ASN A 479 -55.38 -43.04 -27.18
N PHE A 480 -54.06 -42.83 -27.16
CA PHE A 480 -53.36 -41.99 -26.19
C PHE A 480 -52.25 -41.18 -26.87
N TYR A 481 -51.80 -40.10 -26.24
CA TYR A 481 -50.48 -39.53 -26.47
C TYR A 481 -49.56 -39.95 -25.34
N LYS A 482 -48.30 -40.18 -25.67
CA LYS A 482 -47.24 -40.46 -24.71
C LYS A 482 -46.30 -39.27 -24.68
N LEU A 483 -46.31 -38.52 -23.58
CA LEU A 483 -45.31 -37.50 -23.29
C LEU A 483 -44.14 -38.19 -22.62
N LYS A 484 -42.99 -38.23 -23.29
CA LYS A 484 -41.71 -38.63 -22.72
C LYS A 484 -40.92 -37.37 -22.43
N PHE A 485 -40.34 -37.26 -21.25
CA PHE A 485 -39.49 -36.14 -20.91
C PHE A 485 -38.23 -36.60 -20.20
N ASP A 486 -37.21 -35.76 -20.25
CA ASP A 486 -36.01 -35.86 -19.45
C ASP A 486 -35.75 -34.47 -18.87
N PHE A 487 -35.50 -34.44 -17.57
CA PHE A 487 -35.28 -33.23 -16.79
C PHE A 487 -33.96 -33.37 -16.02
N GLY A 488 -32.95 -33.93 -16.68
CA GLY A 488 -31.66 -34.24 -16.06
C GLY A 488 -31.79 -35.24 -14.89
N ASP A 489 -30.93 -35.11 -13.89
CA ASP A 489 -30.86 -36.03 -12.76
C ASP A 489 -31.96 -35.82 -11.68
N PHE A 490 -33.11 -35.22 -12.03
CA PHE A 490 -34.19 -34.98 -11.06
C PHE A 490 -35.03 -36.24 -10.84
N GLU A 491 -35.16 -36.62 -9.57
CA GLU A 491 -36.11 -37.66 -9.19
C GLU A 491 -37.55 -37.13 -9.21
N LEU A 492 -38.51 -38.02 -9.42
CA LEU A 492 -39.95 -37.72 -9.41
C LEU A 492 -40.40 -37.00 -8.11
N ARG A 493 -39.76 -37.35 -6.99
CA ARG A 493 -39.93 -36.68 -5.71
C ARG A 493 -39.44 -35.23 -5.74
N GLU A 494 -38.26 -34.97 -6.30
CA GLU A 494 -37.70 -33.61 -6.40
C GLU A 494 -38.51 -32.74 -7.35
N LEU A 495 -39.09 -33.31 -8.42
CA LEU A 495 -40.04 -32.60 -9.29
C LEU A 495 -41.30 -32.18 -8.53
N ARG A 496 -41.85 -33.07 -7.66
CA ARG A 496 -42.99 -32.74 -6.79
C ARG A 496 -42.66 -31.61 -5.84
N GLU A 497 -41.52 -31.70 -5.14
CA GLU A 497 -41.05 -30.67 -4.21
C GLU A 497 -40.78 -29.33 -4.94
N SER A 498 -40.31 -29.38 -6.19
CA SER A 498 -40.12 -28.19 -7.06
C SER A 498 -41.44 -27.52 -7.43
N ILE A 499 -42.49 -28.29 -7.76
CA ILE A 499 -43.83 -27.74 -8.06
C ILE A 499 -44.43 -27.09 -6.81
N GLU A 500 -44.25 -27.69 -5.63
CA GLU A 500 -44.71 -27.10 -4.37
C GLU A 500 -43.98 -25.78 -4.07
N ALA A 501 -42.66 -25.74 -4.26
CA ALA A 501 -41.86 -24.52 -4.12
C ALA A 501 -42.32 -23.42 -5.09
N MET A 502 -42.54 -23.77 -6.35
CA MET A 502 -43.08 -22.86 -7.36
C MET A 502 -44.45 -22.28 -6.96
N LYS A 503 -45.35 -23.11 -6.44
CA LYS A 503 -46.68 -22.67 -5.97
C LYS A 503 -46.61 -21.74 -4.75
N ARG A 504 -45.60 -21.87 -3.90
CA ARG A 504 -45.34 -20.93 -2.80
C ARG A 504 -44.78 -19.59 -3.27
N GLY A 505 -44.36 -19.49 -4.52
CA GLY A 505 -43.67 -18.32 -5.07
C GLY A 505 -42.18 -18.30 -4.76
N ASP A 506 -41.58 -19.45 -4.44
CA ASP A 506 -40.15 -19.57 -4.23
C ASP A 506 -39.42 -19.30 -5.56
N ARG A 507 -38.33 -18.54 -5.51
CA ARG A 507 -37.58 -18.11 -6.72
C ARG A 507 -36.71 -19.22 -7.31
N PHE A 508 -36.40 -20.23 -6.52
CA PHE A 508 -35.63 -21.39 -6.92
C PHE A 508 -36.02 -22.59 -6.07
N TYR A 509 -35.74 -23.78 -6.57
CA TYR A 509 -35.73 -25.01 -5.78
C TYR A 509 -34.31 -25.56 -5.71
N ARG A 510 -33.89 -26.06 -4.54
CA ARG A 510 -32.52 -26.57 -4.34
C ARG A 510 -32.53 -28.08 -4.10
N THR A 511 -31.85 -28.83 -4.95
CA THR A 511 -31.48 -30.23 -4.70
C THR A 511 -30.18 -30.30 -3.89
N LYS A 512 -29.61 -31.49 -3.65
CA LYS A 512 -28.38 -31.63 -2.84
C LYS A 512 -27.20 -30.74 -3.29
N LYS A 513 -27.05 -30.46 -4.58
CA LYS A 513 -25.92 -29.66 -5.12
C LYS A 513 -26.32 -28.61 -6.17
N VAL A 514 -27.59 -28.54 -6.57
CA VAL A 514 -28.00 -27.84 -7.78
C VAL A 514 -29.23 -26.98 -7.50
N TYR A 515 -29.31 -25.83 -8.15
CA TYR A 515 -30.48 -24.94 -8.10
C TYR A 515 -31.27 -25.07 -9.40
N LEU A 516 -32.58 -25.23 -9.27
CA LEU A 516 -33.54 -25.10 -10.36
C LEU A 516 -34.09 -23.67 -10.35
N ASP A 517 -33.93 -22.96 -11.46
CA ASP A 517 -34.43 -21.58 -11.61
C ASP A 517 -35.96 -21.59 -11.82
N LEU A 518 -36.71 -21.16 -10.81
CA LEU A 518 -38.17 -21.05 -10.88
C LEU A 518 -38.62 -19.66 -11.38
N GLU A 519 -37.68 -18.78 -11.75
CA GLU A 519 -37.94 -17.54 -12.49
C GLU A 519 -37.84 -17.76 -14.01
N ASP A 520 -37.23 -18.87 -14.47
CA ASP A 520 -37.17 -19.25 -15.89
C ASP A 520 -38.57 -19.63 -16.41
N PRO A 521 -39.10 -18.92 -17.42
CA PRO A 521 -40.45 -19.17 -17.91
C PRO A 521 -40.66 -20.59 -18.48
N GLY A 522 -39.64 -21.19 -19.07
CA GLY A 522 -39.70 -22.55 -19.62
C GLY A 522 -39.77 -23.60 -18.51
N ILE A 523 -38.99 -23.44 -17.43
CA ILE A 523 -39.08 -24.28 -16.23
C ILE A 523 -40.48 -24.18 -15.62
N VAL A 524 -40.97 -22.95 -15.39
CA VAL A 524 -42.30 -22.72 -14.82
C VAL A 524 -43.40 -23.34 -15.68
N ASN A 525 -43.33 -23.17 -17.00
CA ASN A 525 -44.31 -23.74 -17.92
C ASN A 525 -44.31 -25.27 -17.92
N PHE A 526 -43.13 -25.87 -17.83
CA PHE A 526 -42.96 -27.33 -17.75
C PHE A 526 -43.47 -27.90 -16.43
N LEU A 527 -43.12 -27.30 -15.29
CA LEU A 527 -43.61 -27.74 -13.98
C LEU A 527 -45.15 -27.61 -13.88
N ASN A 528 -45.73 -26.53 -14.42
CA ASN A 528 -47.18 -26.39 -14.53
C ASN A 528 -47.81 -27.45 -15.43
N LEU A 529 -47.12 -27.90 -16.49
CA LEU A 529 -47.60 -28.99 -17.35
C LEU A 529 -47.63 -30.31 -16.57
N LEU A 530 -46.57 -30.63 -15.83
CA LEU A 530 -46.53 -31.84 -15.01
C LEU A 530 -47.60 -31.84 -13.90
N ASP A 531 -47.84 -30.67 -13.29
CA ASP A 531 -48.89 -30.50 -12.28
C ASP A 531 -50.30 -30.69 -12.89
N ASP A 532 -50.55 -30.12 -14.07
CA ASP A 532 -51.81 -30.29 -14.82
C ASP A 532 -52.06 -31.75 -15.23
N LEU A 533 -51.01 -32.50 -15.58
CA LEU A 533 -51.07 -33.90 -15.98
C LEU A 533 -51.24 -34.87 -14.78
N GLY A 534 -50.95 -34.39 -13.58
CA GLY A 534 -50.97 -35.16 -12.34
C GLY A 534 -49.74 -36.05 -12.19
N LEU A 535 -48.87 -35.70 -11.25
CA LEU A 535 -47.61 -36.40 -10.95
C LEU A 535 -47.79 -37.91 -10.68
N GLU A 536 -48.93 -38.30 -10.11
CA GLU A 536 -49.29 -39.70 -9.81
C GLU A 536 -49.36 -40.58 -11.08
N ASN A 537 -49.56 -39.96 -12.25
CA ASN A 537 -49.66 -40.62 -13.55
C ASN A 537 -48.30 -40.79 -14.25
N ILE A 538 -47.22 -40.26 -13.67
CA ILE A 538 -45.86 -40.33 -14.23
C ILE A 538 -45.20 -41.64 -13.82
N LYS A 539 -44.69 -42.39 -14.81
CA LYS A 539 -43.83 -43.57 -14.58
C LYS A 539 -42.66 -43.52 -15.54
N ASP A 540 -41.44 -43.72 -15.02
CA ASP A 540 -40.20 -43.71 -15.82
C ASP A 540 -40.04 -42.47 -16.72
N ASN A 541 -40.42 -41.30 -16.21
CA ASN A 541 -40.47 -40.01 -16.94
C ASN A 541 -41.38 -40.03 -18.19
N GLU A 542 -42.42 -40.86 -18.16
CA GLU A 542 -43.45 -40.96 -19.18
C GLU A 542 -44.84 -40.71 -18.60
N VAL A 543 -45.69 -40.02 -19.38
CA VAL A 543 -47.10 -39.79 -19.06
C VAL A 543 -47.97 -40.20 -20.25
N TYR A 544 -48.98 -41.02 -19.98
CA TYR A 544 -50.00 -41.38 -20.96
C TYR A 544 -51.20 -40.46 -20.81
N ILE A 545 -51.57 -39.81 -21.92
CA ILE A 545 -52.59 -38.78 -21.99
C ILE A 545 -53.71 -39.31 -22.90
N ASP A 546 -54.92 -39.47 -22.35
CA ASP A 546 -56.08 -39.91 -23.13
C ASP A 546 -56.44 -38.91 -24.25
N LYS A 547 -56.75 -39.41 -25.45
CA LYS A 547 -57.13 -38.57 -26.60
C LYS A 547 -58.30 -37.62 -26.32
N SER A 548 -59.21 -37.97 -25.42
CA SER A 548 -60.29 -37.08 -24.97
C SER A 548 -59.82 -35.84 -24.20
N LYS A 549 -58.62 -35.88 -23.60
CA LYS A 549 -57.98 -34.76 -22.88
C LYS A 549 -56.96 -33.98 -23.73
N VAL A 550 -56.74 -34.41 -24.97
CA VAL A 550 -55.68 -33.86 -25.83
C VAL A 550 -55.97 -32.47 -26.32
N LEU A 551 -57.23 -32.12 -26.63
CA LEU A 551 -57.55 -30.74 -27.06
C LEU A 551 -57.14 -29.72 -25.98
N TYR A 552 -57.45 -30.02 -24.71
CA TYR A 552 -57.10 -29.20 -23.55
C TYR A 552 -55.58 -29.09 -23.35
N ILE A 553 -54.85 -30.17 -23.61
CA ILE A 553 -53.39 -30.18 -23.47
C ILE A 553 -52.73 -29.52 -24.68
N GLN A 554 -53.20 -29.71 -25.91
CA GLN A 554 -52.68 -29.05 -27.10
C GLN A 554 -52.84 -27.53 -27.06
N GLU A 555 -53.95 -27.02 -26.51
CA GLU A 555 -54.11 -25.58 -26.23
C GLU A 555 -53.07 -25.11 -25.21
N LYS A 556 -52.91 -25.82 -24.09
CA LYS A 556 -51.89 -25.49 -23.08
C LYS A 556 -50.45 -25.63 -23.57
N LEU A 557 -50.16 -26.55 -24.48
CA LEU A 557 -48.82 -26.75 -25.06
C LEU A 557 -48.47 -25.67 -26.09
N LYS A 558 -49.46 -25.20 -26.89
CA LYS A 558 -49.29 -24.09 -27.83
C LYS A 558 -49.06 -22.75 -27.13
N ASP A 559 -49.74 -22.49 -26.02
CA ASP A 559 -49.63 -21.24 -25.27
C ASP A 559 -48.32 -21.10 -24.47
N ARG A 560 -47.58 -22.21 -24.26
CA ARG A 560 -46.45 -22.27 -23.32
C ARG A 560 -45.06 -22.19 -23.95
N ASN A 561 -44.94 -21.97 -25.26
CA ASN A 561 -43.64 -21.88 -25.97
C ASN A 561 -42.67 -23.05 -25.69
N LEU A 562 -43.19 -24.23 -25.35
CA LEU A 562 -42.39 -25.43 -25.13
C LEU A 562 -42.10 -26.08 -26.49
N SER A 563 -40.82 -26.26 -26.84
CA SER A 563 -40.42 -26.92 -28.09
C SER A 563 -40.49 -28.44 -27.95
N PHE A 564 -41.56 -29.05 -28.45
CA PHE A 564 -41.67 -30.51 -28.52
C PHE A 564 -41.17 -31.01 -29.87
N ARG A 565 -40.40 -32.11 -29.83
CA ARG A 565 -40.18 -32.92 -31.04
C ARG A 565 -41.39 -33.84 -31.19
N ILE A 566 -42.13 -33.68 -32.28
CA ILE A 566 -43.29 -34.54 -32.62
C ILE A 566 -42.78 -35.64 -33.54
N CYS A 567 -43.00 -36.90 -33.17
CA CYS A 567 -42.57 -38.09 -33.89
C CYS A 567 -43.76 -38.99 -34.25
#